data_AF-A0A2E1ID14-F1
#
_entry.id   AF-A0A2E1ID14-F1
#
_cell.length_a   1.000
_cell.length_b   1.000
_cell.length_c   1.000
_cell.angle_alpha   90.00
_cell.angle_beta   90.00
_cell.angle_gamma   90.00
#
_symmetry.space_group_name_H-M   'P 1'
#
loop_
_entity.id
_entity.type
_entity.pdbx_description
1 polymer ?
#
loop_
_entity_poly.entity_id
_entity_poly.type
_entity_poly.pdbx_seq_one_letter_code
_entity_poly.pdbx_strand_id
1 'polypeptide(L)'
;GLAASSIFPVLMMGIFSKKMNRQGAIAGMIAGMSITLLYVFQHKGILFIPGTSFLGGMEPNWFLDITPNAFGAVGALVNFAVAFAVSKTAAEAPQEVQNLVESIRVPSKD
;
A
#
# COMPACT_ATOMS: atom_id res chain seq x y z
N GLY A 1 -2.76 10.22 2.74
CA GLY A 1 -3.52 9.12 2.12
C GLY A 1 -2.67 8.27 1.19
N LEU A 2 -2.57 8.64 -0.09
CA LEU A 2 -2.08 7.79 -1.17
C LEU A 2 -0.63 7.30 -1.03
N ALA A 3 0.29 8.15 -0.57
CA ALA A 3 1.67 7.75 -0.34
C ALA A 3 1.80 6.76 0.83
N ALA A 4 0.97 6.92 1.86
CA ALA A 4 0.96 6.05 3.04
C ALA A 4 0.41 4.65 2.73
N SER A 5 -0.47 4.51 1.73
CA SER A 5 -1.02 3.21 1.31
C SER A 5 -0.22 2.49 0.23
N SER A 6 0.81 3.12 -0.34
CA SER A 6 1.58 2.58 -1.47
C SER A 6 3.05 2.37 -1.12
N ILE A 7 3.80 3.47 -1.03
CA ILE A 7 5.27 3.47 -0.91
C ILE A 7 5.70 3.05 0.49
N PHE A 8 5.04 3.56 1.54
CA PHE A 8 5.44 3.25 2.92
C PHE A 8 5.42 1.73 3.23
N PRO A 9 4.34 0.97 2.93
CA PRO A 9 4.31 -0.48 3.14
C PRO A 9 5.40 -1.21 2.36
N VAL A 10 5.62 -0.84 1.10
CA VAL A 10 6.62 -1.49 0.26
C VAL A 10 8.04 -1.21 0.73
N LEU A 11 8.35 0.03 1.16
CA LEU A 11 9.64 0.34 1.77
C LEU A 11 9.86 -0.47 3.05
N MET A 12 8.84 -0.59 3.90
CA MET A 12 8.93 -1.39 5.11
C MET A 12 9.18 -2.87 4.82
N MET A 13 8.47 -3.43 3.84
CA MET A 13 8.73 -4.80 3.42
C MET A 13 10.09 -4.96 2.75
N GLY A 14 10.57 -3.97 1.99
CA GLY A 14 11.90 -3.98 1.38
C GLY A 14 13.02 -4.00 2.41
N ILE A 15 12.91 -3.22 3.49
CA ILE A 15 13.93 -3.16 4.54
C ILE A 15 13.85 -4.36 5.49
N PHE A 16 12.63 -4.82 5.81
CA PHE A 16 12.40 -5.82 6.84
C PHE A 16 12.07 -7.24 6.34
N SER A 17 11.97 -7.47 5.03
CA SER A 17 11.69 -8.79 4.48
C SER A 17 12.69 -9.17 3.40
N LYS A 18 13.51 -10.20 3.69
CA LYS A 18 14.40 -10.82 2.68
C LYS A 18 13.63 -11.53 1.57
N LYS A 19 12.36 -11.88 1.80
CA LYS A 19 11.55 -12.69 0.88
C LYS A 19 10.58 -11.87 0.02
N MET A 20 10.49 -10.55 0.23
CA MET A 20 9.57 -9.72 -0.54
C MET A 20 10.05 -9.60 -1.98
N ASN A 21 9.28 -10.14 -2.93
CA ASN A 21 9.57 -10.06 -4.35
C ASN A 21 8.89 -8.85 -5.01
N ARG A 22 9.38 -8.49 -6.20
CA ARG A 22 8.87 -7.35 -6.98
C ARG A 22 7.38 -7.48 -7.31
N GLN A 23 6.91 -8.70 -7.59
CA GLN A 23 5.52 -8.94 -7.97
C GLN A 23 4.56 -8.67 -6.81
N GLY A 24 4.88 -9.18 -5.62
CA GLY A 24 4.13 -8.91 -4.38
C GLY A 24 4.13 -7.43 -4.03
N ALA A 25 5.29 -6.77 -4.09
CA ALA A 25 5.39 -5.34 -3.85
C ALA A 25 4.50 -4.50 -4.79
N ILE A 26 4.53 -4.81 -6.10
CA ILE A 26 3.71 -4.10 -7.09
C ILE A 26 2.22 -4.37 -6.88
N ALA A 27 1.83 -5.62 -6.64
CA ALA A 27 0.44 -5.99 -6.38
C ALA A 27 -0.11 -5.31 -5.13
N GLY A 28 0.68 -5.23 -4.05
CA GLY A 28 0.34 -4.51 -2.84
C GLY A 28 0.15 -3.01 -3.09
N MET A 29 1.06 -2.37 -3.83
CA MET A 29 0.92 -0.95 -4.19
C MET A 29 -0.35 -0.68 -4.98
N ILE A 30 -0.64 -1.50 -5.98
CA ILE A 30 -1.86 -1.35 -6.79
C ILE A 30 -3.10 -1.49 -5.90
N ALA A 31 -3.18 -2.55 -5.09
CA ALA A 31 -4.33 -2.77 -4.21
C ALA A 31 -4.52 -1.65 -3.18
N GLY A 32 -3.46 -1.24 -2.49
CA GLY A 32 -3.51 -0.16 -1.50
C GLY A 32 -3.89 1.18 -2.10
N MET A 33 -3.33 1.52 -3.27
CA MET A 33 -3.71 2.73 -4.01
C MET A 33 -5.16 2.67 -4.49
N SER A 34 -5.59 1.56 -5.09
CA SER A 34 -6.97 1.39 -5.57
C SER A 34 -7.99 1.57 -4.45
N ILE A 35 -7.81 0.93 -3.30
CA ILE A 35 -8.73 1.09 -2.17
C ILE A 35 -8.72 2.52 -1.62
N THR A 36 -7.55 3.14 -1.51
CA THR A 36 -7.45 4.52 -1.03
C THR A 36 -8.11 5.50 -2.01
N LEU A 37 -7.88 5.33 -3.31
CA LEU A 37 -8.47 6.15 -4.37
C LEU A 37 -9.98 5.97 -4.46
N LEU A 38 -10.47 4.74 -4.37
CA LEU A 38 -11.91 4.46 -4.36
C LEU A 38 -12.62 5.21 -3.23
N TYR A 39 -12.05 5.19 -2.02
CA TYR A 39 -12.61 5.92 -0.88
C TYR A 39 -12.53 7.44 -1.02
N VAL A 40 -11.42 7.96 -1.54
CA VAL A 40 -11.23 9.39 -1.80
C VAL A 40 -12.19 9.88 -2.88
N PHE A 41 -12.32 9.15 -3.99
CA PHE A 41 -13.24 9.49 -5.08
C PHE A 41 -14.70 9.43 -4.65
N GLN A 42 -15.05 8.50 -3.75
CA GLN A 42 -16.39 8.47 -3.17
C GLN A 42 -16.70 9.75 -2.39
N HIS A 43 -15.76 10.27 -1.60
CA HIS A 43 -15.97 11.45 -0.73
C HIS A 43 -15.75 12.80 -1.42
N LYS A 44 -14.77 12.88 -2.34
CA LYS A 44 -14.30 14.14 -2.95
C LYS A 44 -14.69 14.26 -4.44
N GLY A 45 -15.31 13.23 -5.03
CA GLY A 45 -15.56 13.14 -6.47
C GLY A 45 -14.35 12.62 -7.25
N ILE A 46 -14.59 12.12 -8.46
CA ILE A 46 -13.53 11.67 -9.37
C ILE A 46 -12.71 12.91 -9.78
N LEU A 47 -11.38 12.86 -9.59
CA LEU A 47 -10.46 13.98 -9.88
C LEU A 47 -10.83 15.31 -9.18
N PHE A 48 -11.51 15.26 -8.03
CA PHE A 48 -11.95 16.45 -7.28
C PHE A 48 -12.94 17.34 -8.04
N ILE A 49 -13.59 16.82 -9.08
CA ILE A 49 -14.63 17.54 -9.82
C ILE A 49 -15.90 17.57 -8.97
N PRO A 50 -16.40 18.75 -8.58
CA PRO A 50 -17.66 18.87 -7.85
C PRO A 50 -18.80 18.31 -8.72
N GLY A 51 -19.56 17.34 -8.21
CA GLY A 51 -20.71 16.75 -8.91
C GLY A 51 -20.49 15.35 -9.52
N THR A 52 -19.28 14.78 -9.46
CA THR A 52 -19.00 13.38 -9.83
C THR A 52 -18.84 12.46 -8.61
N SER A 53 -19.37 12.86 -7.45
CA SER A 53 -19.43 12.02 -6.26
C SER A 53 -20.22 10.75 -6.58
N PHE A 54 -19.55 9.60 -6.57
CA PHE A 54 -20.09 8.36 -7.12
C PHE A 54 -21.26 7.76 -6.30
N LEU A 55 -21.55 8.28 -5.10
CA LEU A 55 -22.65 7.83 -4.24
C LEU A 55 -23.21 9.03 -3.48
N GLY A 56 -24.07 9.82 -4.13
CA GLY A 56 -24.66 11.08 -3.65
C GLY A 56 -25.59 11.00 -2.42
N GLY A 57 -25.36 10.08 -1.49
CA GLY A 57 -26.21 9.90 -0.30
C GLY A 57 -25.61 9.12 0.87
N MET A 58 -24.32 8.75 0.85
CA MET A 58 -23.69 8.15 2.04
C MET A 58 -23.10 9.23 2.94
N GLU A 59 -23.26 9.06 4.26
CA GLU A 59 -22.75 10.01 5.25
C GLU A 59 -21.24 10.27 5.07
N PRO A 60 -20.79 11.50 5.40
CA PRO A 60 -19.36 11.78 5.52
C PRO A 60 -18.76 10.75 6.47
N ASN A 61 -17.77 9.99 6.03
CA ASN A 61 -17.06 8.97 6.80
C ASN A 61 -17.83 7.67 7.13
N TRP A 62 -18.72 7.20 6.25
CA TRP A 62 -19.43 5.92 6.41
C TRP A 62 -18.55 4.70 6.74
N PHE A 63 -17.24 4.74 6.43
CA PHE A 63 -16.28 3.70 6.82
C PHE A 63 -15.58 4.08 8.13
N LEU A 64 -16.10 3.56 9.25
CA LEU A 64 -15.51 3.69 10.60
C LEU A 64 -15.30 5.14 11.08
N ASP A 65 -16.03 6.10 10.53
CA ASP A 65 -15.85 7.54 10.81
C ASP A 65 -14.44 8.07 10.46
N ILE A 66 -13.75 7.38 9.54
CA ILE A 66 -12.39 7.73 9.12
C ILE A 66 -12.45 8.79 8.03
N THR A 67 -11.86 9.95 8.31
CA THR A 67 -11.71 11.01 7.31
C THR A 67 -10.90 10.52 6.09
N PRO A 68 -11.20 11.01 4.87
CA PRO A 68 -10.46 10.62 3.66
C PRO A 68 -8.93 10.83 3.75
N ASN A 69 -8.48 11.77 4.59
CA ASN A 69 -7.07 12.02 4.82
C ASN A 69 -6.38 10.87 5.58
N ALA A 70 -7.08 10.28 6.55
CA ALA A 70 -6.60 9.19 7.41
C ALA A 70 -6.79 7.80 6.79
N PHE A 71 -7.65 7.67 5.77
CA PHE A 71 -7.95 6.39 5.11
C PHE A 71 -6.73 5.71 4.45
N GLY A 72 -5.63 6.44 4.26
CA GLY A 72 -4.36 5.87 3.81
C GLY A 72 -3.82 4.75 4.71
N ALA A 73 -4.16 4.75 6.01
CA ALA A 73 -3.77 3.67 6.92
C ALA A 73 -4.48 2.34 6.58
N VAL A 74 -5.76 2.40 6.20
CA VAL A 74 -6.52 1.22 5.74
C VAL A 74 -5.94 0.70 4.43
N GLY A 75 -5.65 1.60 3.49
CA GLY A 75 -4.96 1.23 2.25
C GLY A 75 -3.57 0.62 2.49
N ALA A 76 -2.85 1.06 3.53
CA ALA A 76 -1.57 0.49 3.92
C ALA A 76 -1.70 -0.95 4.42
N LEU A 77 -2.71 -1.23 5.25
CA LEU A 77 -3.03 -2.59 5.72
C LEU A 77 -3.36 -3.53 4.55
N VAL A 78 -4.17 -3.04 3.60
CA VAL A 78 -4.51 -3.80 2.38
C VAL A 78 -3.26 -4.08 1.56
N ASN A 79 -2.38 -3.09 1.39
CA ASN A 79 -1.12 -3.26 0.68
C ASN A 79 -0.27 -4.36 1.32
N PHE A 80 -0.06 -4.33 2.63
CA PHE A 80 0.68 -5.38 3.34
C PHE A 80 0.04 -6.77 3.14
N ALA A 81 -1.28 -6.87 3.28
CA ALA A 81 -2.00 -8.13 3.13
C ALA A 81 -1.85 -8.72 1.71
N VAL A 82 -2.09 -7.90 0.68
CA VAL A 82 -1.99 -8.31 -0.72
C VAL A 82 -0.55 -8.59 -1.11
N ALA A 83 0.40 -7.74 -0.71
CA ALA A 83 1.81 -7.94 -0.99
C ALA A 83 2.30 -9.26 -0.40
N PHE A 84 1.94 -9.57 0.85
CA PHE A 84 2.33 -10.82 1.48
C PHE A 84 1.67 -12.03 0.81
N ALA A 85 0.38 -11.95 0.50
CA ALA A 85 -0.36 -13.02 -0.19
C ALA A 85 0.25 -13.33 -1.56
N VAL A 86 0.49 -12.30 -2.38
CA VAL A 86 1.08 -12.45 -3.72
C VAL A 86 2.55 -12.85 -3.64
N SER A 87 3.30 -12.35 -2.65
CA SER A 87 4.71 -12.73 -2.47
C SER A 87 4.88 -14.23 -2.20
N LYS A 88 3.90 -14.88 -1.56
CA LYS A 88 3.93 -16.32 -1.29
C LYS A 88 3.67 -17.18 -2.53
N THR A 89 2.94 -16.65 -3.51
CA THR A 89 2.63 -17.35 -4.76
C THR A 89 3.63 -17.04 -5.87
N ALA A 90 4.36 -15.92 -5.73
CA ALA A 90 5.37 -15.48 -6.67
C ALA A 90 6.77 -16.02 -6.31
N ALA A 91 7.68 -16.03 -7.29
CA ALA A 91 9.06 -16.47 -7.10
C ALA A 91 9.79 -15.66 -6.01
N GLU A 92 10.75 -16.28 -5.32
CA GLU A 92 11.53 -15.60 -4.28
C GLU A 92 12.25 -14.34 -4.81
N ALA A 93 12.59 -13.43 -3.89
CA ALA A 93 13.34 -12.23 -4.24
C ALA A 93 14.71 -12.58 -4.88
N PRO A 94 15.18 -11.87 -5.92
CA PRO A 94 16.48 -12.12 -6.51
C PRO A 94 17.62 -12.06 -5.47
N GLN A 95 18.64 -12.91 -5.62
CA GLN A 95 19.73 -13.03 -4.65
C GLN A 95 20.43 -11.69 -4.37
N GLU A 96 20.60 -10.84 -5.38
CA GLU A 96 21.15 -9.49 -5.25
C GLU A 96 20.33 -8.61 -4.28
N VAL A 97 19.00 -8.69 -4.34
CA VAL A 97 18.11 -7.96 -3.43
C VAL A 97 18.20 -8.52 -2.02
N GLN A 98 18.27 -9.85 -1.86
CA GLN A 98 18.45 -10.47 -0.55
C GLN A 98 19.76 -10.05 0.10
N ASN A 99 20.85 -10.02 -0.67
CA ASN A 99 22.18 -9.61 -0.23
C ASN A 99 22.21 -8.12 0.15
N LEU A 100 21.52 -7.26 -0.61
CA LEU A 100 21.36 -5.85 -0.28
C LEU A 100 20.60 -5.65 1.04
N VAL A 101 19.53 -6.39 1.26
CA VAL A 101 18.77 -6.33 2.53
C VAL A 101 19.62 -6.83 3.70
N GLU A 102 20.46 -7.84 3.47
CA GLU A 102 21.36 -8.39 4.47
C GLU A 102 22.47 -7.41 4.86
N SER A 103 23.09 -6.72 3.90
CA SER A 103 24.10 -5.69 4.19
C SER A 103 23.52 -4.46 4.89
N ILE A 104 22.27 -4.10 4.62
CA ILE A 104 21.55 -3.03 5.34
C ILE A 104 21.23 -3.46 6.78
N ARG A 105 20.89 -4.73 7.00
CA ARG A 105 20.49 -5.26 8.33
C ARG A 105 21.67 -5.56 9.25
N VAL A 106 22.77 -6.03 8.69
CA VAL A 106 24.00 -6.35 9.42
C VAL A 106 25.03 -5.29 9.01
N PRO A 107 25.11 -4.15 9.70
CA PRO A 107 26.17 -3.19 9.42
C PRO A 107 27.51 -3.92 9.63
N SER A 108 28.35 -3.93 8.61
CA SER A 108 29.71 -4.45 8.71
C SER A 108 30.40 -3.78 9.90
N LYS A 109 30.94 -4.59 10.82
CA LYS A 109 31.90 -4.14 11.81
C LYS A 109 33.20 -3.89 11.08
N ASP A 110 33.37 -2.68 10.53
CA ASP A 110 34.68 -2.09 10.22
C ASP A 110 34.59 -0.58 10.47
#